data_AF-A0A1U9X7Z1-F1
#
_entry.id   AF-A0A1U9X7Z1-F1
#
_cell.length_a   1.000
_cell.length_b   1.000
_cell.length_c   1.000
_cell.angle_alpha   90.00
_cell.angle_beta   90.00
_cell.angle_gamma   90.00
#
_symmetry.space_group_name_H-M   'P 1'
#
loop_
_entity.id
_entity.type
_entity.pdbx_description
1 polymer ?
#
loop_
_entity_poly.entity_id
_entity_poly.type
_entity_poly.pdbx_seq_one_letter_code
_entity_poly.pdbx_strand_id
1 'polypeptide(L)'
;MKALMLLTLSVLLCWVSADIRCHSCYKVPVLGCVDRQSCRLEPGQQCLTTHAYLGKMWVFSNLRCGTPEEPCQEAFNQTNRKLGLTYNTTCCNKDNCNSAGPRPTPALGLVFLTSLAGLGLWLLH
;
A
#
# COMPACT_ATOMS: atom_id res chain seq x y z
N MET A 1 35.51 29.99 -1.07
CA MET A 1 34.86 29.79 -2.39
C MET A 1 34.88 28.32 -2.85
N LYS A 2 36.02 27.61 -2.77
CA LYS A 2 36.12 26.19 -3.18
C LYS A 2 35.29 25.21 -2.32
N ALA A 3 35.23 25.44 -1.01
CA ALA A 3 34.44 24.60 -0.09
C ALA A 3 32.93 24.69 -0.37
N LEU A 4 32.42 25.88 -0.72
CA LEU A 4 31.02 26.09 -1.06
C LEU A 4 30.65 25.37 -2.37
N MET A 5 31.55 25.40 -3.37
CA MET A 5 31.38 24.69 -4.65
C MET A 5 31.41 23.16 -4.51
N LEU A 6 32.21 22.64 -3.57
CA LEU A 6 32.21 21.20 -3.27
C LEU A 6 30.95 20.76 -2.52
N LEU A 7 30.43 21.63 -1.65
CA LEU A 7 29.18 21.40 -0.92
C LEU A 7 27.94 21.46 -1.83
N THR A 8 27.91 22.34 -2.82
CA THR A 8 26.83 22.34 -3.81
C THR A 8 26.90 21.12 -4.72
N LEU A 9 28.10 20.71 -5.16
CA LEU A 9 28.28 19.52 -5.99
C LEU A 9 27.87 18.22 -5.27
N SER A 10 28.15 18.10 -3.96
CA SER A 10 27.72 16.95 -3.16
C SER A 10 26.20 16.88 -2.96
N VAL A 11 25.53 18.02 -2.82
CA VAL A 11 24.05 18.09 -2.76
C VAL A 11 23.42 17.76 -4.12
N LEU A 12 24.03 18.18 -5.23
CA LEU A 12 23.57 17.84 -6.59
C LEU A 12 23.73 16.34 -6.93
N LEU A 13 24.76 15.68 -6.39
CA LEU A 13 25.01 14.24 -6.60
C LEU A 13 24.18 13.33 -5.68
N CYS A 14 23.43 13.89 -4.73
CA CYS A 14 22.52 13.15 -3.84
C CYS A 14 21.16 12.83 -4.48
N TRP A 15 20.99 12.96 -5.80
CA TRP A 15 19.96 12.23 -6.53
C TRP A 15 20.35 10.75 -6.63
N VAL A 16 20.40 10.13 -5.46
CA VAL A 16 20.48 8.69 -5.29
C VAL A 16 19.26 8.12 -5.99
N SER A 17 19.50 7.27 -6.99
CA SER A 17 18.51 6.35 -7.50
C SER A 17 18.04 5.49 -6.32
N ALA A 18 17.00 5.93 -5.62
CA ALA A 18 16.49 5.23 -4.45
C ALA A 18 16.04 3.84 -4.91
N ASP A 19 16.58 2.81 -4.24
CA ASP A 19 16.13 1.43 -4.43
C ASP A 19 14.67 1.36 -3.99
N ILE A 20 13.75 1.31 -4.95
CA ILE A 20 12.32 1.21 -4.65
C ILE A 20 12.03 -0.26 -4.34
N ARG A 21 11.46 -0.51 -3.16
CA ARG A 21 10.99 -1.84 -2.76
C ARG A 21 9.47 -1.87 -2.65
N CYS A 22 8.91 -3.03 -2.93
CA CYS A 22 7.48 -3.30 -2.75
C CYS A 22 7.30 -4.44 -1.74
N HIS A 23 6.16 -4.47 -1.07
CA HIS A 23 5.73 -5.64 -0.35
C HIS A 23 5.30 -6.74 -1.34
N SER A 24 5.66 -7.99 -1.05
CA SER A 24 5.21 -9.15 -1.78
C SER A 24 4.62 -10.17 -0.82
N CYS A 25 3.31 -10.42 -0.92
CA CYS A 25 2.58 -11.26 0.02
C CYS A 25 1.13 -11.51 -0.47
N TYR A 26 0.45 -12.47 0.16
CA TYR A 26 -1.00 -12.52 0.16
C TYR A 26 -1.54 -11.83 1.41
N LYS A 27 -2.26 -10.74 1.24
CA LYS A 27 -2.85 -9.96 2.31
C LYS A 27 -4.30 -10.40 2.56
N VAL A 28 -4.61 -10.77 3.78
CA VAL A 28 -5.96 -11.17 4.20
C VAL A 28 -6.60 -10.15 5.16
N PRO A 29 -7.93 -10.02 5.22
CA PRO A 29 -8.60 -8.92 5.90
C PRO A 29 -8.28 -8.69 7.38
N VAL A 30 -7.91 -9.74 8.11
CA VAL A 30 -7.64 -9.66 9.56
C VAL A 30 -6.17 -9.86 9.90
N LEU A 31 -5.46 -10.72 9.17
CA LEU A 31 -4.06 -11.07 9.48
C LEU A 31 -3.05 -10.16 8.75
N GLY A 32 -3.47 -9.35 7.78
CA GLY A 32 -2.55 -8.59 6.93
C GLY A 32 -1.78 -9.52 5.98
N CYS A 33 -0.54 -9.17 5.63
CA CYS A 33 0.33 -10.01 4.80
C CYS A 33 0.67 -11.35 5.46
N VAL A 34 0.34 -12.44 4.78
CA VAL A 34 0.86 -13.79 5.03
C VAL A 34 2.15 -13.96 4.25
N ASP A 35 3.18 -14.54 4.87
CA ASP A 35 4.52 -14.74 4.30
C ASP A 35 5.11 -13.44 3.72
N ARG A 36 5.36 -12.48 4.61
CA ARG A 36 5.76 -11.13 4.22
C ARG A 36 7.16 -11.15 3.60
N GLN A 37 7.22 -10.90 2.30
CA GLN A 37 8.45 -10.72 1.55
C GLN A 37 8.54 -9.29 0.98
N SER A 38 9.71 -8.95 0.47
CA SER A 38 9.94 -7.69 -0.23
C SER A 38 10.67 -7.97 -1.53
N CYS A 39 10.28 -7.27 -2.59
CA CYS A 39 10.94 -7.34 -3.89
C CYS A 39 11.45 -5.96 -4.29
N ARG A 40 12.57 -5.95 -5.02
CA ARG A 40 13.16 -4.74 -5.58
C ARG A 40 12.54 -4.45 -6.94
N LEU A 41 12.24 -3.20 -7.21
CA LEU A 41 11.71 -2.74 -8.49
C LEU A 41 12.85 -2.55 -9.51
N GLU A 42 12.72 -3.13 -10.70
CA GLU A 42 13.60 -2.79 -11.83
C GLU A 42 13.09 -1.54 -12.57
N PRO A 43 13.94 -0.89 -13.39
CA PRO A 43 13.52 0.27 -14.18
C PRO A 43 12.29 -0.03 -15.05
N GLY A 44 11.25 0.80 -14.94
CA GLY A 44 10.01 0.66 -15.71
C GLY A 44 8.96 -0.28 -15.09
N GLN A 45 9.28 -0.99 -14.02
CA GLN A 45 8.30 -1.77 -13.25
C GLN A 45 7.54 -0.89 -12.24
N GLN A 46 6.48 -1.44 -11.64
CA GLN A 46 5.69 -0.80 -10.58
C GLN A 46 5.29 -1.83 -9.52
N CYS A 47 4.97 -1.39 -8.31
CA CYS A 47 4.34 -2.26 -7.31
C CYS A 47 2.87 -2.49 -7.71
N LEU A 48 2.40 -3.74 -7.63
CA LEU A 48 1.02 -4.10 -7.91
C LEU A 48 0.29 -4.48 -6.63
N THR A 49 -0.98 -4.10 -6.56
CA THR A 49 -1.94 -4.56 -5.56
C THR A 49 -3.21 -5.03 -6.26
N THR A 50 -3.46 -6.33 -6.27
CA THR A 50 -4.69 -6.91 -6.83
C THR A 50 -5.61 -7.32 -5.71
N HIS A 51 -6.74 -6.63 -5.56
CA HIS A 51 -7.80 -6.97 -4.62
C HIS A 51 -8.76 -7.97 -5.26
N ALA A 52 -9.02 -9.09 -4.59
CA ALA A 52 -10.03 -10.06 -4.96
C ALA A 52 -11.31 -9.87 -4.12
N TYR A 53 -12.44 -9.84 -4.80
CA TYR A 53 -13.76 -9.66 -4.20
C TYR A 53 -14.70 -10.80 -4.61
N LEU A 54 -15.54 -11.23 -3.66
CA LEU A 54 -16.71 -12.05 -3.92
C LEU A 54 -17.95 -11.17 -3.70
N GLY A 55 -18.59 -10.74 -4.80
CA GLY A 55 -19.58 -9.67 -4.74
C GLY A 55 -18.94 -8.36 -4.24
N LYS A 56 -19.39 -7.87 -3.08
CA LYS A 56 -18.81 -6.68 -2.41
C LYS A 56 -17.81 -7.04 -1.30
N MET A 57 -17.65 -8.32 -0.98
CA MET A 57 -16.80 -8.79 0.11
C MET A 57 -15.36 -8.91 -0.36
N TRP A 58 -14.44 -8.19 0.27
CA TRP A 58 -13.00 -8.35 0.03
C TRP A 58 -12.50 -9.66 0.65
N VAL A 59 -11.90 -10.53 -0.17
CA VAL A 59 -11.46 -11.87 0.25
C VAL A 59 -9.96 -11.88 0.56
N PHE A 60 -9.15 -11.35 -0.35
CA PHE A 60 -7.70 -11.20 -0.17
C PHE A 60 -7.15 -10.15 -1.13
N SER A 61 -5.90 -9.75 -0.93
CA SER A 61 -5.12 -8.98 -1.89
C SER A 61 -3.81 -9.69 -2.20
N ASN A 62 -3.40 -9.68 -3.46
CA ASN A 62 -2.08 -10.11 -3.88
C ASN A 62 -1.20 -8.86 -4.07
N LEU A 63 -0.10 -8.78 -3.32
CA LEU A 63 0.90 -7.72 -3.41
C LEU A 63 2.14 -8.30 -4.06
N ARG A 64 2.68 -7.63 -5.08
CA ARG A 64 3.90 -8.08 -5.79
C ARG A 64 4.58 -6.94 -6.54
N CYS A 65 5.80 -7.17 -6.99
CA CYS A 65 6.43 -6.34 -8.02
C CYS A 65 5.91 -6.74 -9.41
N GLY A 66 5.85 -5.78 -10.33
CA GLY A 66 5.58 -6.05 -11.73
C GLY A 66 6.73 -6.75 -12.41
N THR A 67 6.45 -7.47 -13.48
CA THR A 67 7.48 -8.07 -14.35
C THR A 67 7.40 -7.43 -15.73
N PRO A 68 8.40 -7.63 -16.60
CA PRO A 68 8.34 -7.17 -17.99
C PRO A 68 7.17 -7.76 -18.79
N GLU A 69 6.77 -9.00 -18.49
CA GLU A 69 5.69 -9.73 -19.15
C GLU A 69 4.31 -9.31 -18.62
N GLU A 70 4.24 -8.97 -17.34
CA GLU A 70 3.03 -8.46 -16.68
C GLU A 70 3.32 -7.06 -16.11
N PRO A 71 3.48 -6.05 -16.98
CA PRO A 71 3.58 -4.67 -16.52
C PRO A 71 2.28 -4.25 -15.84
N CYS A 72 2.31 -3.19 -15.04
CA CYS A 72 1.10 -2.67 -14.42
C CYS A 72 0.01 -2.41 -15.47
N GLN A 73 -1.06 -3.19 -15.41
CA GLN A 73 -2.30 -2.94 -16.11
C GLN A 73 -3.38 -2.67 -15.08
N GLU A 74 -3.68 -1.39 -14.87
CA GLU A 74 -4.79 -1.01 -14.01
C GLU A 74 -6.08 -1.60 -14.58
N ALA A 75 -6.67 -2.48 -13.79
CA ALA A 75 -7.78 -3.30 -14.21
C ALA A 75 -8.84 -3.26 -13.13
N PHE A 76 -9.94 -2.57 -13.43
CA PHE A 76 -11.08 -2.46 -12.55
C PHE A 76 -12.15 -3.48 -12.95
N ASN A 77 -12.64 -4.24 -11.97
CA ASN A 77 -13.77 -5.16 -12.11
C ASN A 77 -13.59 -6.30 -13.12
N GLN A 78 -12.36 -6.80 -13.31
CA GLN A 78 -12.15 -8.01 -14.10
C GLN A 78 -12.78 -9.19 -13.36
N THR A 79 -13.80 -9.81 -13.94
CA THR A 79 -14.53 -10.90 -13.30
C THR A 79 -14.11 -12.24 -13.89
N ASN A 80 -13.53 -13.11 -13.07
CA ASN A 80 -13.27 -14.49 -13.46
C ASN A 80 -14.56 -15.31 -13.29
N ARG A 81 -15.21 -15.61 -14.42
CA ARG A 81 -16.49 -16.34 -14.46
C ARG A 81 -16.43 -17.74 -13.83
N LYS A 82 -15.25 -18.33 -13.68
CA LYS A 82 -15.08 -19.70 -13.14
C LYS A 82 -15.21 -19.75 -11.62
N LEU A 83 -14.83 -18.68 -10.92
CA LEU A 83 -14.85 -18.59 -9.45
C LEU A 83 -15.81 -17.51 -8.92
N GLY A 84 -16.40 -16.70 -9.80
CA GLY A 84 -17.26 -15.58 -9.41
C GLY A 84 -16.50 -14.44 -8.72
N LEU A 85 -15.17 -14.42 -8.84
CA LEU A 85 -14.32 -13.41 -8.22
C LEU A 85 -14.14 -12.22 -9.13
N THR A 86 -14.23 -11.03 -8.55
CA THR A 86 -13.96 -9.75 -9.20
C THR A 86 -12.62 -9.21 -8.70
N TYR A 87 -11.76 -8.84 -9.63
CA TYR A 87 -10.42 -8.34 -9.35
C TYR A 87 -10.32 -6.85 -9.64
N ASN A 88 -9.64 -6.14 -8.75
CA ASN A 88 -9.28 -4.74 -8.92
C ASN A 88 -7.77 -4.59 -8.68
N THR A 89 -7.04 -4.25 -9.73
CA THR A 89 -5.58 -4.06 -9.69
C THR A 89 -5.26 -2.57 -9.72
N THR A 90 -4.48 -2.13 -8.73
CA THR A 90 -3.90 -0.78 -8.65
C THR A 90 -2.38 -0.87 -8.59
N CYS A 91 -1.71 0.22 -8.99
CA CYS A 91 -0.25 0.26 -9.03
C CYS A 91 0.32 1.55 -8.45
N CYS A 92 1.58 1.48 -8.04
CA CYS A 92 2.32 2.63 -7.52
C CYS A 92 3.83 2.44 -7.69
N ASN A 93 4.59 3.54 -7.74
CA ASN A 93 6.03 3.55 -8.05
C ASN A 93 6.86 4.26 -6.97
N LYS A 94 6.43 4.17 -5.71
CA LYS A 94 7.17 4.72 -4.56
C LYS A 94 7.58 3.59 -3.63
N ASP A 95 8.64 3.82 -2.85
CA ASP A 95 9.10 2.84 -1.88
C ASP A 95 7.99 2.45 -0.90
N ASN A 96 7.79 1.15 -0.74
CA ASN A 96 6.78 0.51 0.12
C ASN A 96 5.35 1.04 -0.05
N CYS A 97 4.98 1.50 -1.25
CA CYS A 97 3.69 2.13 -1.50
C CYS A 97 2.49 1.16 -1.41
N ASN A 98 2.70 -0.14 -1.64
CA ASN A 98 1.65 -1.15 -1.56
C ASN A 98 1.48 -1.67 -0.13
N SER A 99 0.53 -1.11 0.61
CA SER A 99 0.37 -1.33 2.06
C SER A 99 0.17 -2.79 2.50
N ALA A 100 1.09 -3.28 3.36
CA ALA A 100 1.07 -4.63 3.95
C ALA A 100 0.13 -4.80 5.16
N GLY A 101 -0.24 -3.72 5.84
CA GLY A 101 -1.06 -3.77 7.06
C GLY A 101 -2.53 -4.09 6.78
N PRO A 102 -3.33 -4.57 7.75
CA PRO A 102 -4.76 -4.79 7.57
C PRO A 102 -5.45 -3.55 7.00
N ARG A 103 -6.48 -3.71 6.17
CA ARG A 103 -7.25 -2.55 5.71
C ARG A 103 -7.89 -1.93 6.95
N PRO A 104 -7.70 -0.61 7.21
CA PRO A 104 -8.28 0.00 8.39
C PRO A 104 -9.80 -0.20 8.35
N THR A 105 -10.32 -0.94 9.32
CA THR A 105 -11.75 -1.06 9.57
C THR A 105 -12.23 0.29 10.10
N PRO A 106 -13.39 0.81 9.64
CA PRO A 106 -13.91 2.11 10.08
C PRO A 106 -14.36 2.18 11.56
N ALA A 107 -13.91 1.25 12.42
CA ALA A 107 -14.30 1.14 13.82
C ALA A 107 -13.68 2.21 14.75
N LEU A 108 -12.69 2.99 14.28
CA LEU A 108 -12.00 4.02 15.07
C LEU A 108 -12.86 5.26 15.37
N GLY A 109 -14.03 5.42 14.74
CA GLY A 109 -14.96 6.51 15.06
C GLY A 109 -15.73 6.35 16.38
N LEU A 110 -15.86 5.12 16.90
CA LEU A 110 -16.66 4.84 18.10
C LEU A 110 -15.93 5.16 19.42
N VAL A 111 -14.60 5.09 19.44
CA VAL A 111 -13.80 5.36 20.66
C VAL A 111 -13.68 6.85 20.96
N PHE A 112 -13.77 7.72 19.94
CA PHE A 112 -13.73 9.17 20.13
C PHE A 112 -15.05 9.76 20.66
N LEU A 113 -16.19 9.08 20.47
CA LEU A 113 -17.48 9.57 20.97
C LEU A 113 -17.64 9.36 22.48
N THR A 114 -17.00 8.34 23.05
CA THR A 114 -17.08 8.06 24.49
C THR A 114 -16.20 9.00 25.34
N SER A 115 -15.14 9.58 24.79
CA SER A 115 -14.26 10.50 25.54
C SER A 115 -14.85 11.90 25.70
N LEU A 116 -15.58 12.40 24.70
CA LEU A 116 -16.24 13.71 24.74
C LEU A 116 -17.45 13.73 25.69
N ALA A 117 -18.20 12.62 25.78
CA ALA A 117 -19.33 12.51 26.72
C ALA A 117 -18.87 12.45 28.19
N GLY A 118 -17.69 11.86 28.47
CA GLY A 118 -17.12 11.79 29.81
C GLY A 118 -16.64 13.14 30.35
N LEU A 119 -16.03 13.98 29.49
CA LEU A 119 -15.62 15.34 29.89
C LEU A 119 -16.80 16.29 30.07
N GLY A 120 -17.89 16.10 29.30
CA GLY A 120 -19.10 16.93 29.42
C GLY A 120 -19.83 16.77 30.76
N LEU A 121 -19.84 15.56 31.33
CA LEU A 121 -20.43 15.33 32.66
C LEU A 121 -19.57 15.84 33.82
N TRP A 122 -18.25 15.96 33.64
CA TRP A 122 -17.33 16.46 34.68
C TRP A 122 -17.36 17.98 34.84
N LEU A 123 -17.82 18.73 33.83
CA LEU A 123 -17.96 20.19 33.88
C LEU A 123 -19.31 20.65 34.47
N LEU A 124 -20.22 19.72 34.80
CA LEU A 124 -21.52 20.00 35.42
C LEU A 124 -21.57 19.71 36.94
N HIS A 125 -20.47 19.23 37.54
CA HIS A 125 -20.30 19.06 38.99
C HIS A 125 -19.32 20.11 39.53
#